data_AF-A0A6P0Z6F0-F1
#
_entry.id   AF-A0A6P0Z6F0-F1
#
_cell.length_a   1.000
_cell.length_b   1.000
_cell.length_c   1.000
_cell.angle_alpha   90.00
_cell.angle_beta   90.00
_cell.angle_gamma   90.00
#
_symmetry.space_group_name_H-M   'P 1'
#
loop_
_entity.id
_entity.type
_entity.pdbx_description
1 polymer ?
#
loop_
_entity_poly.entity_id
_entity_poly.type
_entity_poly.pdbx_seq_one_letter_code
_entity_poly.pdbx_strand_id
1 'polypeptide(L)'
;MPISSNAQSLQTALDYLAKTIQWQLIAYFGMESATNQPDTEATGTTPSQPPGLSDEWFSTDTPLAQFCCTYQLTQDELMVMVIALAPHLQPDFFDQVITAFLPQAGDYPQIGGWRGKSHRGFLPTGDTALFILGAHQLGDRLQSQHFFDEEHLFARKQILTLDAPADGEPRMSGKLIMTQDYIDWFTQGRMSRPRFSLNFPAEAIATDMEWSDLVLNPKTIQQVKVLETWLLHHHRLEQWMAKRKQGYRALFHGPPGR
;
A
#
# COMPACT_ATOMS: atom_id res chain seq x y z
N MET A 1 -21.15 -2.13 -5.77
CA MET A 1 -21.09 -0.66 -5.95
C MET A 1 -21.02 -0.34 -7.45
N PRO A 2 -21.61 0.77 -7.91
CA PRO A 2 -21.37 1.25 -9.28
C PRO A 2 -19.91 1.67 -9.43
N ILE A 3 -19.22 1.17 -10.47
CA ILE A 3 -17.80 1.44 -10.75
C ILE A 3 -17.51 2.96 -10.82
N SER A 4 -18.50 3.77 -11.20
CA SER A 4 -18.39 5.23 -11.29
C SER A 4 -18.11 5.93 -9.94
N SER A 5 -18.70 5.49 -8.82
CA SER A 5 -18.46 6.15 -7.53
C SER A 5 -17.07 5.84 -6.98
N ASN A 6 -16.58 4.61 -7.18
CA ASN A 6 -15.23 4.24 -6.78
C ASN A 6 -14.18 5.00 -7.59
N ALA A 7 -14.36 5.08 -8.91
CA ALA A 7 -13.46 5.84 -9.78
C ALA A 7 -13.38 7.31 -9.38
N GLN A 8 -14.51 7.96 -9.05
CA GLN A 8 -14.54 9.33 -8.60
C GLN A 8 -13.85 9.53 -7.24
N SER A 9 -14.02 8.59 -6.32
CA SER A 9 -13.33 8.61 -5.02
C SER A 9 -11.81 8.49 -5.19
N LEU A 10 -11.35 7.56 -6.03
CA LEU A 10 -9.93 7.39 -6.35
C LEU A 10 -9.35 8.60 -7.09
N GLN A 11 -10.12 9.21 -8.00
CA GLN A 11 -9.69 10.46 -8.66
C GLN A 11 -9.53 11.60 -7.64
N THR A 12 -10.46 11.73 -6.69
CA THR A 12 -10.34 12.73 -5.61
C THR A 12 -9.06 12.50 -4.78
N ALA A 13 -8.69 11.25 -4.52
CA ALA A 13 -7.46 10.91 -3.82
C ALA A 13 -6.20 11.26 -4.64
N LEU A 14 -6.21 11.01 -5.97
CA LEU A 14 -5.11 11.44 -6.85
C LEU A 14 -5.00 12.96 -6.93
N ASP A 15 -6.11 13.68 -7.02
CA ASP A 15 -6.12 15.15 -7.03
C ASP A 15 -5.57 15.72 -5.72
N TYR A 16 -5.87 15.07 -4.60
CA TYR A 16 -5.30 15.40 -3.30
C TYR A 16 -3.79 15.18 -3.26
N LEU A 17 -3.31 14.04 -3.74
CA LEU A 17 -1.88 13.76 -3.86
C LEU A 17 -1.19 14.80 -4.76
N ALA A 18 -1.77 15.12 -5.92
CA ALA A 18 -1.21 16.09 -6.85
C ALA A 18 -1.08 17.49 -6.22
N LYS A 19 -2.12 17.96 -5.53
CA LYS A 19 -2.09 19.22 -4.76
C LYS A 19 -1.02 19.20 -3.68
N THR A 20 -0.86 18.08 -2.97
CA THR A 20 0.15 17.94 -1.92
C THR A 20 1.56 17.99 -2.49
N ILE A 21 1.83 17.27 -3.58
CA ILE A 21 3.11 17.31 -4.28
C ILE A 21 3.42 18.75 -4.72
N GLN A 22 2.47 19.44 -5.37
CA GLN A 22 2.65 20.83 -5.78
C GLN A 22 2.97 21.75 -4.59
N TRP A 23 2.25 21.58 -3.48
CA TRP A 23 2.51 22.33 -2.25
C TRP A 23 3.93 22.09 -1.73
N GLN A 24 4.39 20.84 -1.67
CA GLN A 24 5.73 20.49 -1.21
C GLN A 24 6.82 21.01 -2.13
N LEU A 25 6.61 20.92 -3.45
CA LEU A 25 7.56 21.44 -4.44
C LEU A 25 7.73 22.96 -4.31
N ILE A 26 6.62 23.69 -4.13
CA ILE A 26 6.66 25.15 -3.87
C ILE A 26 7.37 25.43 -2.55
N ALA A 27 7.01 24.74 -1.47
CA ALA A 27 7.57 24.96 -0.15
C ALA A 27 9.08 24.68 -0.13
N TYR A 28 9.54 23.60 -0.77
CA TYR A 28 10.94 23.19 -0.77
C TYR A 28 11.80 24.04 -1.72
N PHE A 29 11.47 24.08 -3.02
CA PHE A 29 12.29 24.75 -4.03
C PHE A 29 12.09 26.28 -4.06
N GLY A 30 10.94 26.77 -3.58
CA GLY A 30 10.73 28.21 -3.36
C GLY A 30 11.64 28.77 -2.28
N MET A 31 11.94 27.98 -1.23
CA MET A 31 12.88 28.37 -0.18
C MET A 31 14.35 28.37 -0.65
N GLU A 32 14.76 27.41 -1.49
CA GLU A 32 16.12 27.35 -2.07
C GLU A 32 16.42 28.55 -2.98
N SER A 33 15.42 29.03 -3.73
CA SER A 33 15.57 30.18 -4.61
C SER A 33 15.77 31.49 -3.83
N ALA A 34 15.11 31.64 -2.68
CA ALA A 34 15.23 32.81 -1.81
C ALA A 34 16.55 32.86 -1.01
N THR A 35 17.18 31.70 -0.75
CA THR A 35 18.46 31.63 -0.03
C THR A 35 19.68 31.88 -0.93
N ASN A 36 19.54 31.70 -2.24
CA ASN A 36 20.66 31.82 -3.19
C ASN A 36 20.72 33.15 -3.98
N GLN A 37 19.72 34.04 -3.87
CA GLN A 37 19.73 35.39 -4.46
C GLN A 37 18.97 36.39 -3.55
N PRO A 38 19.64 37.40 -2.94
CA PRO A 38 18.99 38.31 -2.00
C PRO A 38 17.98 39.31 -2.62
N ASP A 39 17.98 39.48 -3.95
CA ASP A 39 17.37 40.66 -4.59
C ASP A 39 16.24 40.34 -5.62
N THR A 40 15.59 39.17 -5.55
CA THR A 40 14.42 38.92 -6.41
C THR A 40 13.17 38.79 -5.55
N GLU A 41 12.24 39.73 -5.72
CA GLU A 41 10.93 39.72 -5.06
C GLU A 41 10.23 38.37 -5.29
N ALA A 42 10.14 37.58 -4.23
CA ALA A 42 9.44 36.30 -4.22
C ALA A 42 7.93 36.53 -4.45
N THR A 43 7.52 36.59 -5.71
CA THR A 43 6.12 36.58 -6.13
C THR A 43 5.62 35.14 -6.16
N GLY A 44 5.60 34.52 -4.98
CA GLY A 44 5.03 33.20 -4.77
C GLY A 44 4.39 33.18 -3.40
N THR A 45 3.08 33.40 -3.32
CA THR A 45 2.32 33.13 -2.10
C THR A 45 2.43 31.64 -1.81
N THR A 46 3.32 31.26 -0.89
CA THR A 46 3.34 29.92 -0.30
C THR A 46 1.94 29.65 0.26
N PRO A 47 1.26 28.56 -0.13
CA PRO A 47 -0.06 28.29 0.39
C PRO A 47 0.04 28.11 1.92
N SER A 48 -0.79 28.83 2.67
CA SER A 48 -0.67 28.96 4.13
C SER A 48 -0.91 27.66 4.91
N GLN A 49 -1.53 26.66 4.29
CA GLN A 49 -1.76 25.35 4.88
C GLN A 49 -1.58 24.25 3.83
N PRO A 50 -1.10 23.06 4.23
CA PRO A 50 -1.08 21.91 3.35
C PRO A 50 -2.52 21.57 2.93
N PRO A 51 -2.73 21.10 1.69
CA PRO A 51 -4.05 20.64 1.28
C PRO A 51 -4.51 19.51 2.22
N GLY A 52 -5.81 19.48 2.49
CA GLY A 52 -6.46 18.40 3.22
C GLY A 52 -7.50 17.71 2.34
N LEU A 53 -7.76 16.43 2.63
CA LEU A 53 -8.91 15.73 2.08
C LEU A 53 -10.18 16.14 2.85
N SER A 54 -11.32 16.29 2.17
CA SER A 54 -12.56 16.68 2.83
C SER A 54 -13.15 15.52 3.67
N ASP A 55 -13.79 15.85 4.79
CA ASP A 55 -14.50 14.88 5.64
C ASP A 55 -15.60 14.10 4.88
N GLU A 56 -16.17 14.74 3.86
CA GLU A 56 -17.15 14.12 2.96
C GLU A 56 -16.58 12.91 2.21
N TRP A 57 -15.30 12.95 1.85
CA TRP A 57 -14.65 11.84 1.14
C TRP A 57 -14.59 10.58 2.01
N PHE A 58 -14.30 10.73 3.30
CA PHE A 58 -14.28 9.62 4.27
C PHE A 58 -15.67 9.02 4.53
N SER A 59 -16.73 9.77 4.21
CA SER A 59 -18.11 9.31 4.31
C SER A 59 -18.57 8.53 3.07
N THR A 60 -17.75 8.43 2.03
CA THR A 60 -18.10 7.69 0.82
C THR A 60 -18.07 6.19 1.05
N ASP A 61 -19.06 5.49 0.50
CA ASP A 61 -19.10 4.02 0.50
C ASP A 61 -18.16 3.49 -0.59
N THR A 62 -16.84 3.62 -0.39
CA THR A 62 -15.79 3.14 -1.31
C THR A 62 -14.71 2.36 -0.56
N PRO A 63 -14.07 1.34 -1.18
CA PRO A 63 -13.16 0.45 -0.46
C PRO A 63 -11.99 1.16 0.23
N LEU A 64 -11.38 2.16 -0.42
CA LEU A 64 -10.27 2.91 0.16
C LEU A 64 -10.74 3.77 1.35
N ALA A 65 -11.85 4.48 1.23
CA ALA A 65 -12.41 5.28 2.33
C ALA A 65 -12.84 4.42 3.52
N GLN A 66 -13.52 3.30 3.25
CA GLN A 66 -13.90 2.31 4.28
C GLN A 66 -12.67 1.75 5.00
N PHE A 67 -11.59 1.48 4.27
CA PHE A 67 -10.34 1.00 4.86
C PHE A 67 -9.74 2.05 5.81
N CYS A 68 -9.68 3.30 5.38
CA CYS A 68 -9.19 4.41 6.21
C CYS A 68 -10.00 4.55 7.50
N CYS A 69 -11.32 4.50 7.41
CA CYS A 69 -12.22 4.59 8.56
C CYS A 69 -12.10 3.36 9.48
N THR A 70 -11.98 2.15 8.92
CA THR A 70 -11.88 0.90 9.69
C THR A 70 -10.60 0.84 10.53
N TYR A 71 -9.49 1.32 9.97
CA TYR A 71 -8.19 1.31 10.64
C TYR A 71 -7.80 2.64 11.27
N GLN A 72 -8.68 3.65 11.20
CA GLN A 72 -8.47 4.99 11.74
C GLN A 72 -7.16 5.62 11.27
N LEU A 73 -6.88 5.51 9.97
CA LEU A 73 -5.63 6.01 9.40
C LEU A 73 -5.52 7.53 9.58
N THR A 74 -4.31 7.97 9.91
CA THR A 74 -3.90 9.36 9.86
C THR A 74 -3.83 9.86 8.40
N GLN A 75 -3.79 11.18 8.22
CA GLN A 75 -3.62 11.76 6.88
C GLN A 75 -2.30 11.34 6.24
N ASP A 76 -1.22 11.23 7.02
CA ASP A 76 0.08 10.78 6.52
C ASP A 76 0.05 9.32 6.07
N GLU A 77 -0.60 8.43 6.84
CA GLU A 77 -0.78 7.03 6.45
C GLU A 77 -1.61 6.91 5.16
N LEU A 78 -2.71 7.66 5.06
CA LEU A 78 -3.48 7.73 3.83
C LEU A 78 -2.59 8.22 2.66
N MET A 79 -1.80 9.27 2.86
CA MET A 79 -0.92 9.82 1.84
C MET A 79 0.07 8.77 1.35
N VAL A 80 0.74 8.05 2.26
CA VAL A 80 1.68 6.97 1.92
C VAL A 80 0.98 5.87 1.10
N MET A 81 -0.26 5.50 1.45
CA MET A 81 -1.04 4.55 0.67
C MET A 81 -1.38 5.06 -0.74
N VAL A 82 -1.81 6.32 -0.86
CA VAL A 82 -2.17 6.91 -2.17
C VAL A 82 -0.93 7.07 -3.05
N ILE A 83 0.23 7.41 -2.48
CA ILE A 83 1.52 7.44 -3.17
C ILE A 83 1.83 6.08 -3.81
N ALA A 84 1.72 5.00 -3.03
CA ALA A 84 1.97 3.64 -3.52
C ALA A 84 0.93 3.19 -4.56
N LEU A 85 -0.32 3.63 -4.43
CA LEU A 85 -1.41 3.26 -5.33
C LEU A 85 -1.37 4.03 -6.67
N ALA A 86 -0.87 5.27 -6.68
CA ALA A 86 -0.95 6.16 -7.83
C ALA A 86 -0.43 5.58 -9.16
N PRO A 87 0.73 4.90 -9.24
CA PRO A 87 1.23 4.32 -10.49
C PRO A 87 0.33 3.22 -11.07
N HIS A 88 -0.53 2.62 -10.24
CA HIS A 88 -1.49 1.60 -10.66
C HIS A 88 -2.79 2.22 -11.21
N LEU A 89 -3.13 3.44 -10.79
CA LEU A 89 -4.29 4.18 -11.26
C LEU A 89 -3.98 5.00 -12.52
N GLN A 90 -2.84 5.69 -12.49
CA GLN A 90 -2.35 6.53 -13.58
C GLN A 90 -0.82 6.32 -13.70
N PRO A 91 -0.36 5.50 -14.66
CA PRO A 91 1.05 5.08 -14.77
C PRO A 91 2.09 6.19 -14.89
N ASP A 92 1.70 7.36 -15.40
CA ASP A 92 2.55 8.53 -15.61
C ASP A 92 2.22 9.67 -14.64
N PHE A 93 1.49 9.40 -13.56
CA PHE A 93 1.03 10.41 -12.60
C PHE A 93 2.15 11.30 -12.07
N PHE A 94 3.19 10.68 -11.47
CA PHE A 94 4.30 11.43 -10.89
C PHE A 94 5.09 12.19 -11.95
N ASP A 95 5.27 11.59 -13.13
CA ASP A 95 5.92 12.25 -14.26
C ASP A 95 5.20 13.54 -14.66
N GLN A 96 3.86 13.49 -14.78
CA GLN A 96 3.05 14.65 -15.12
C GLN A 96 3.13 15.73 -14.03
N VAL A 97 2.95 15.35 -12.76
CA VAL A 97 2.90 16.31 -11.64
C VAL A 97 4.26 16.97 -11.39
N ILE A 98 5.35 16.19 -11.42
CA ILE A 98 6.70 16.70 -11.16
C ILE A 98 7.19 17.54 -12.34
N THR A 99 7.05 17.07 -13.59
CA THR A 99 7.54 17.79 -14.78
C THR A 99 6.78 19.09 -15.01
N ALA A 100 5.51 19.17 -14.63
CA ALA A 100 4.73 20.40 -14.69
C ALA A 100 5.33 21.52 -13.82
N PHE A 101 6.04 21.18 -12.75
CA PHE A 101 6.67 22.15 -11.84
C PHE A 101 8.17 22.29 -12.08
N LEU A 102 8.85 21.19 -12.39
CA LEU A 102 10.30 21.11 -12.64
C LEU A 102 10.53 20.66 -14.10
N PRO A 103 10.34 21.57 -15.09
CA PRO A 103 10.42 21.22 -16.51
C PRO A 103 11.85 20.99 -17.00
N GLN A 104 12.86 21.42 -16.24
CA GLN A 104 14.26 21.17 -16.57
C GLN A 104 14.65 19.78 -16.11
N ALA A 105 15.37 19.04 -16.96
CA ALA A 105 15.94 17.75 -16.62
C ALA A 105 17.05 17.92 -15.58
N GLY A 106 16.66 17.97 -14.31
CA GLY A 106 17.55 17.84 -13.17
C GLY A 106 17.34 16.48 -12.50
N ASP A 107 18.43 15.89 -11.99
CA ASP A 107 18.32 14.84 -10.99
C ASP A 107 17.95 15.50 -9.66
N TYR A 108 16.74 15.23 -9.16
CA TYR A 108 16.25 15.69 -7.87
C TYR A 108 16.28 14.52 -6.87
N PRO A 109 17.47 14.13 -6.35
CA PRO A 109 17.61 12.98 -5.48
C PRO A 109 16.76 13.10 -4.20
N GLN A 110 16.39 14.32 -3.80
CA GLN A 110 15.54 14.60 -2.65
C GLN A 110 14.11 14.05 -2.81
N ILE A 111 13.59 14.00 -4.04
CA ILE A 111 12.28 13.43 -4.37
C ILE A 111 12.38 11.90 -4.44
N GLY A 112 13.58 11.37 -4.70
CA GLY A 112 13.82 9.96 -4.90
C GLY A 112 13.17 9.44 -6.18
N GLY A 113 12.55 8.27 -6.09
CA GLY A 113 11.92 7.62 -7.21
C GLY A 113 12.84 6.67 -7.99
N TRP A 114 12.21 5.76 -8.71
CA TRP A 114 12.88 4.73 -9.47
C TRP A 114 12.24 4.56 -10.85
N ARG A 115 13.03 4.15 -11.85
CA ARG A 115 12.54 3.81 -13.19
C ARG A 115 12.61 2.31 -13.40
N GLY A 116 11.48 1.72 -13.78
CA GLY A 116 11.38 0.30 -14.10
C GLY A 116 12.15 -0.11 -15.35
N LYS A 117 12.51 -1.40 -15.39
CA LYS A 117 13.05 -2.03 -16.61
C LYS A 117 12.00 -2.05 -17.73
N SER A 118 10.77 -2.42 -17.38
CA SER A 118 9.64 -2.49 -18.31
C SER A 118 8.69 -1.29 -18.16
N HIS A 119 8.44 -0.86 -16.93
CA HIS A 119 7.66 0.34 -16.65
C HIS A 119 8.58 1.56 -16.66
N ARG A 120 8.45 2.42 -17.67
CA ARG A 120 9.31 3.62 -17.82
C ARG A 120 8.83 4.83 -17.03
N GLY A 121 7.67 4.75 -16.39
CA GLY A 121 7.18 5.80 -15.51
C GLY A 121 7.95 5.87 -14.20
N PHE A 122 7.75 6.97 -13.48
CA PHE A 122 8.29 7.18 -12.15
C PHE A 122 7.58 6.27 -11.14
N LEU A 123 8.35 5.46 -10.41
CA LEU A 123 7.88 4.62 -9.32
C LEU A 123 8.33 5.20 -7.98
N PRO A 124 7.44 5.34 -6.99
CA PRO A 124 7.77 5.96 -5.72
C PRO A 124 8.73 5.10 -4.89
N THR A 125 9.59 5.76 -4.12
CA THR A 125 10.43 5.15 -3.09
C THR A 125 10.02 5.63 -1.69
N GLY A 126 10.68 5.11 -0.65
CA GLY A 126 10.55 5.68 0.70
C GLY A 126 10.92 7.16 0.73
N ASP A 127 11.95 7.58 -0.02
CA ASP A 127 12.34 8.98 -0.18
C ASP A 127 11.22 9.82 -0.80
N THR A 128 10.51 9.29 -1.80
CA THR A 128 9.33 9.95 -2.39
C THR A 128 8.24 10.17 -1.34
N ALA A 129 7.97 9.17 -0.50
CA ALA A 129 6.99 9.32 0.57
C ALA A 129 7.41 10.38 1.59
N LEU A 130 8.67 10.34 2.06
CA LEU A 130 9.19 11.32 3.00
C LEU A 130 9.16 12.76 2.45
N PHE A 131 9.49 12.93 1.16
CA PHE A 131 9.43 14.23 0.50
C PHE A 131 8.00 14.78 0.46
N ILE A 132 7.03 13.95 0.08
CA ILE A 132 5.62 14.37 -0.07
C ILE A 132 4.97 14.65 1.29
N LEU A 133 5.38 13.93 2.33
CA LEU A 133 4.96 14.20 3.72
C LEU A 133 5.58 15.49 4.29
N GLY A 134 6.52 16.13 3.57
CA GLY A 134 7.19 17.34 4.03
C GLY A 134 8.23 17.10 5.11
N ALA A 135 8.74 15.87 5.22
CA ALA A 135 9.70 15.45 6.22
C ALA A 135 11.13 15.89 5.86
N HIS A 136 11.30 17.20 5.67
CA HIS A 136 12.54 17.85 5.24
C HIS A 136 13.52 18.06 6.40
N GLN A 137 13.02 18.17 7.63
CA GLN A 137 13.85 18.22 8.83
C GLN A 137 14.14 16.81 9.35
N LEU A 138 15.31 16.62 9.96
CA LEU A 138 15.74 15.31 10.44
C LEU A 138 14.76 14.68 11.43
N GLY A 139 14.17 15.48 12.33
CA GLY A 139 13.19 14.99 13.31
C GLY A 139 11.96 14.38 12.65
N ASP A 140 11.31 15.15 11.78
CA ASP A 140 10.14 14.71 11.01
C ASP A 140 10.48 13.49 10.15
N ARG A 141 11.66 13.50 9.53
CA ARG A 141 12.14 12.40 8.69
C ARG A 141 12.28 11.09 9.47
N LEU A 142 12.85 11.14 10.68
CA LEU A 142 12.97 9.97 11.54
C LEU A 142 11.59 9.49 12.04
N GLN A 143 10.68 10.41 12.33
CA GLN A 143 9.33 10.06 12.75
C GLN A 143 8.53 9.38 11.62
N SER A 144 8.55 9.93 10.40
CA SER A 144 7.83 9.38 9.26
C SER A 144 8.42 8.07 8.74
N GLN A 145 9.70 7.77 9.02
CA GLN A 145 10.28 6.45 8.68
C GLN A 145 9.55 5.29 9.37
N HIS A 146 8.88 5.54 10.51
CA HIS A 146 8.15 4.52 11.24
C HIS A 146 7.02 3.87 10.41
N PHE A 147 6.47 4.57 9.42
CA PHE A 147 5.45 4.00 8.52
C PHE A 147 5.93 2.75 7.75
N PHE A 148 7.25 2.58 7.62
CA PHE A 148 7.89 1.49 6.89
C PHE A 148 8.49 0.41 7.79
N ASP A 149 8.31 0.50 9.11
CA ASP A 149 8.78 -0.51 10.08
C ASP A 149 7.90 -1.76 10.09
N GLU A 150 8.47 -2.90 10.52
CA GLU A 150 7.78 -4.19 10.54
C GLU A 150 6.58 -4.22 11.50
N GLU A 151 6.63 -3.39 12.54
CA GLU A 151 5.56 -3.22 13.53
C GLU A 151 4.40 -2.36 13.02
N HIS A 152 4.61 -1.57 11.96
CA HIS A 152 3.59 -0.68 11.42
C HIS A 152 2.45 -1.48 10.78
N LEU A 153 1.25 -0.88 10.75
CA LEU A 153 0.06 -1.50 10.16
C LEU A 153 0.32 -2.01 8.74
N PHE A 154 1.05 -1.22 7.94
CA PHE A 154 1.40 -1.53 6.55
C PHE A 154 2.16 -2.84 6.41
N ALA A 155 3.19 -3.07 7.21
CA ALA A 155 3.96 -4.31 7.18
C ALA A 155 3.18 -5.47 7.81
N ARG A 156 2.55 -5.26 8.97
CA ARG A 156 1.81 -6.30 9.70
C ARG A 156 0.66 -6.91 8.90
N LYS A 157 0.02 -6.11 8.05
CA LYS A 157 -1.08 -6.55 7.16
C LYS A 157 -0.64 -6.77 5.73
N GLN A 158 0.66 -6.64 5.43
CA GLN A 158 1.22 -6.79 4.08
C GLN A 158 0.50 -5.88 3.06
N ILE A 159 0.20 -4.65 3.47
CA ILE A 159 -0.45 -3.63 2.63
C ILE A 159 0.60 -3.00 1.72
N LEU A 160 1.68 -2.52 2.33
CA LEU A 160 2.82 -1.90 1.66
C LEU A 160 4.10 -2.61 2.08
N THR A 161 5.05 -2.65 1.17
CA THR A 161 6.43 -3.10 1.42
C THR A 161 7.39 -2.08 0.86
N LEU A 162 8.47 -1.83 1.60
CA LEU A 162 9.61 -1.06 1.12
C LEU A 162 10.69 -2.06 0.70
N ASP A 163 10.85 -2.26 -0.61
CA ASP A 163 11.86 -3.17 -1.15
C ASP A 163 13.26 -2.71 -0.73
N ALA A 164 14.15 -3.66 -0.41
CA ALA A 164 15.55 -3.34 -0.17
C ALA A 164 16.18 -2.71 -1.43
N PRO A 165 16.87 -1.56 -1.30
CA PRO A 165 17.62 -0.96 -2.39
C PRO A 165 18.89 -1.77 -2.70
N ALA A 166 19.75 -1.29 -3.61
CA ALA A 166 21.00 -1.98 -3.89
C ALA A 166 21.95 -1.94 -2.68
N ASP A 167 22.90 -2.88 -2.61
CA ASP A 167 23.87 -2.94 -1.51
C ASP A 167 24.63 -1.61 -1.36
N GLY A 168 24.59 -1.05 -0.14
CA GLY A 168 25.23 0.23 0.18
C GLY A 168 24.34 1.46 0.00
N GLU A 169 23.11 1.32 -0.52
CA GLU A 169 22.16 2.42 -0.64
C GLU A 169 21.32 2.61 0.66
N PRO A 170 20.84 3.83 0.94
CA PRO A 170 19.99 4.09 2.09
C PRO A 170 18.66 3.35 2.02
N ARG A 171 18.16 2.80 3.14
CA ARG A 171 16.87 2.07 3.23
C ARG A 171 15.71 2.77 2.51
N MET A 172 15.62 4.10 2.62
CA MET A 172 14.53 4.90 2.04
C MET A 172 14.59 5.02 0.51
N SER A 173 15.72 4.73 -0.11
CA SER A 173 15.83 4.64 -1.58
C SER A 173 15.18 3.37 -2.13
N GLY A 174 14.72 2.47 -1.25
CA GLY A 174 13.90 1.31 -1.56
C GLY A 174 12.57 1.66 -2.22
N LYS A 175 12.05 0.76 -3.06
CA LYS A 175 10.78 0.99 -3.78
C LYS A 175 9.60 0.81 -2.84
N LEU A 176 8.65 1.73 -2.90
CA LEU A 176 7.40 1.63 -2.16
C LEU A 176 6.38 0.87 -3.01
N ILE A 177 6.01 -0.33 -2.57
CA ILE A 177 5.17 -1.26 -3.33
C ILE A 177 3.89 -1.55 -2.54
N MET A 178 2.74 -1.43 -3.20
CA MET A 178 1.47 -1.92 -2.68
C MET A 178 1.22 -3.37 -3.15
N THR A 179 0.73 -4.21 -2.24
CA THR A 179 0.39 -5.59 -2.57
C THR A 179 -0.80 -5.68 -3.53
N GLN A 180 -0.74 -6.60 -4.48
CA GLN A 180 -1.77 -6.76 -5.53
C GLN A 180 -3.19 -6.96 -4.98
N ASP A 181 -3.35 -7.67 -3.87
CA ASP A 181 -4.67 -7.88 -3.25
C ASP A 181 -5.34 -6.57 -2.83
N TYR A 182 -4.55 -5.63 -2.31
CA TYR A 182 -5.03 -4.29 -1.94
C TYR A 182 -5.29 -3.42 -3.16
N ILE A 183 -4.45 -3.51 -4.19
CA ILE A 183 -4.69 -2.82 -5.48
C ILE A 183 -6.03 -3.29 -6.08
N ASP A 184 -6.25 -4.59 -6.16
CA ASP A 184 -7.48 -5.18 -6.70
C ASP A 184 -8.70 -4.80 -5.86
N TRP A 185 -8.57 -4.80 -4.54
CA TRP A 185 -9.67 -4.44 -3.66
C TRP A 185 -10.01 -2.95 -3.75
N PHE A 186 -9.02 -2.05 -3.72
CA PHE A 186 -9.25 -0.61 -3.82
C PHE A 186 -9.79 -0.20 -5.19
N THR A 187 -9.39 -0.89 -6.26
CA THR A 187 -9.83 -0.56 -7.63
C THR A 187 -11.12 -1.25 -8.06
N GLN A 188 -11.28 -2.53 -7.73
CA GLN A 188 -12.38 -3.38 -8.23
C GLN A 188 -13.37 -3.79 -7.14
N GLY A 189 -13.11 -3.48 -5.87
CA GLY A 189 -13.98 -3.86 -4.74
C GLY A 189 -13.95 -5.35 -4.40
N ARG A 190 -13.00 -6.12 -4.93
CA ARG A 190 -12.84 -7.55 -4.68
C ARG A 190 -11.37 -7.92 -4.50
N MET A 191 -11.06 -8.77 -3.53
CA MET A 191 -9.72 -9.37 -3.46
C MET A 191 -9.58 -10.46 -4.52
N SER A 192 -8.43 -10.48 -5.21
CA SER A 192 -8.14 -11.56 -6.15
C SER A 192 -8.01 -12.90 -5.40
N ARG A 193 -8.36 -13.99 -6.09
CA ARG A 193 -8.04 -15.33 -5.60
C ARG A 193 -6.53 -15.52 -5.66
N PRO A 194 -5.92 -16.25 -4.71
CA PRO A 194 -4.50 -16.55 -4.76
C PRO A 194 -4.15 -17.14 -6.12
N ARG A 195 -3.27 -16.45 -6.86
CA ARG A 195 -2.73 -16.98 -8.11
C ARG A 195 -1.52 -17.83 -7.78
N PHE A 196 -1.44 -19.00 -8.41
CA PHE A 196 -0.24 -19.83 -8.35
C PHE A 196 0.98 -18.99 -8.72
N SER A 197 2.00 -18.99 -7.87
CA SER A 197 3.29 -18.40 -8.16
C SER A 197 4.41 -19.27 -7.59
N LEU A 198 5.64 -19.09 -8.06
CA LEU A 198 6.81 -19.78 -7.51
C LEU A 198 6.96 -19.56 -5.99
N ASN A 199 6.47 -18.42 -5.47
CA ASN A 199 6.49 -18.07 -4.05
C ASN A 199 5.22 -18.52 -3.29
N PHE A 200 4.17 -18.93 -4.00
CA PHE A 200 2.92 -19.44 -3.43
C PHE A 200 2.37 -20.56 -4.33
N PRO A 201 2.83 -21.81 -4.14
CA PRO A 201 2.56 -22.91 -5.07
C PRO A 201 1.15 -23.49 -4.93
N ALA A 202 0.30 -22.91 -4.09
CA ALA A 202 -1.09 -23.36 -3.94
C ALA A 202 -1.95 -22.72 -5.02
N GLU A 203 -2.63 -23.57 -5.80
CA GLU A 203 -3.63 -23.16 -6.78
C GLU A 203 -5.03 -23.32 -6.20
N ALA A 204 -5.93 -22.40 -6.51
CA ALA A 204 -7.33 -22.52 -6.13
C ALA A 204 -7.99 -23.65 -6.93
N ILE A 205 -8.20 -24.80 -6.30
CA ILE A 205 -8.94 -25.92 -6.89
C ILE A 205 -10.43 -25.70 -6.62
N ALA A 206 -11.24 -25.74 -7.68
CA ALA A 206 -12.70 -25.78 -7.57
C ALA A 206 -13.19 -27.20 -7.88
N THR A 207 -14.22 -27.65 -7.17
CA THR A 207 -14.90 -28.91 -7.40
C THR A 207 -16.40 -28.70 -7.25
N ASP A 208 -17.19 -29.33 -8.11
CA ASP A 208 -18.65 -29.38 -8.00
C ASP A 208 -19.11 -30.48 -7.02
N MET A 209 -18.17 -31.24 -6.45
CA MET A 209 -18.45 -32.31 -5.50
C MET A 209 -18.77 -31.76 -4.12
N GLU A 210 -19.75 -32.36 -3.45
CA GLU A 210 -20.15 -32.01 -2.09
C GLU A 210 -19.47 -32.93 -1.05
N TRP A 211 -19.57 -32.57 0.23
CA TRP A 211 -19.04 -33.40 1.33
C TRP A 211 -19.64 -34.81 1.39
N SER A 212 -20.85 -35.00 0.85
CA SER A 212 -21.50 -36.31 0.70
C SER A 212 -20.80 -37.22 -0.29
N ASP A 213 -20.11 -36.66 -1.29
CA ASP A 213 -19.35 -37.42 -2.29
C ASP A 213 -17.99 -37.90 -1.74
N LEU A 214 -17.57 -37.37 -0.59
CA LEU A 214 -16.31 -37.72 0.06
C LEU A 214 -16.44 -39.02 0.86
N VAL A 215 -16.12 -40.14 0.23
CA VAL A 215 -16.10 -41.46 0.87
C VAL A 215 -14.77 -41.68 1.60
N LEU A 216 -14.76 -41.43 2.91
CA LEU A 216 -13.62 -41.69 3.78
C LEU A 216 -13.99 -42.72 4.85
N ASN A 217 -12.99 -43.40 5.40
CA ASN A 217 -13.24 -44.24 6.57
C ASN A 217 -13.68 -43.37 7.77
N PRO A 218 -14.44 -43.93 8.74
CA PRO A 218 -14.99 -43.17 9.86
C PRO A 218 -13.93 -42.43 10.68
N LYS A 219 -12.74 -43.00 10.82
CA LYS A 219 -11.63 -42.41 11.58
C LYS A 219 -11.08 -41.16 10.88
N THR A 220 -10.93 -41.20 9.56
CA THR A 220 -10.42 -40.07 8.76
C THR A 220 -11.45 -38.95 8.69
N ILE A 221 -12.75 -39.25 8.51
CA ILE A 221 -13.82 -38.23 8.60
C ILE A 221 -13.79 -37.51 9.95
N GLN A 222 -13.56 -38.23 11.06
CA GLN A 222 -13.49 -37.61 12.36
C GLN A 222 -12.28 -36.65 12.48
N GLN A 223 -11.14 -37.01 11.90
CA GLN A 223 -9.96 -36.14 11.86
C GLN A 223 -10.19 -34.89 11.01
N VAL A 224 -10.87 -35.02 9.86
CA VAL A 224 -11.25 -33.88 9.00
C VAL A 224 -12.21 -32.94 9.73
N LYS A 225 -13.20 -33.47 10.46
CA LYS A 225 -14.12 -32.64 11.27
C LYS A 225 -13.40 -31.87 12.38
N VAL A 226 -12.38 -32.47 13.01
CA VAL A 226 -11.54 -31.76 14.00
C VAL A 226 -10.78 -30.61 13.35
N LEU A 227 -10.24 -30.83 12.14
CA LEU A 227 -9.60 -29.82 11.32
C LEU A 227 -10.54 -28.67 10.96
N GLU A 228 -11.74 -28.99 10.47
CA GLU A 228 -12.80 -28.02 10.14
C GLU A 228 -13.21 -27.20 11.35
N THR A 229 -13.44 -27.86 12.49
CA THR A 229 -13.76 -27.20 13.77
C THR A 229 -12.65 -26.23 14.18
N TRP A 230 -11.38 -26.65 14.04
CA TRP A 230 -10.26 -25.77 14.30
C TRP A 230 -10.24 -24.58 13.33
N LEU A 231 -10.44 -24.80 12.03
CA LEU A 231 -10.46 -23.75 11.02
C LEU A 231 -11.53 -22.68 11.33
N LEU A 232 -12.75 -23.11 11.68
CA LEU A 232 -13.89 -22.24 11.97
C LEU A 232 -13.79 -21.52 13.32
N HIS A 233 -13.12 -22.13 14.31
CA HIS A 233 -13.13 -21.64 15.70
C HIS A 233 -11.75 -21.30 16.26
N HIS A 234 -10.69 -21.29 15.44
CA HIS A 234 -9.31 -21.05 15.89
C HIS A 234 -9.20 -19.79 16.76
N HIS A 235 -9.86 -18.69 16.39
CA HIS A 235 -9.87 -17.44 17.16
C HIS A 235 -10.35 -17.61 18.62
N ARG A 236 -11.36 -18.45 18.86
CA ARG A 236 -11.88 -18.76 20.22
C ARG A 236 -10.99 -19.78 20.94
N LEU A 237 -10.42 -20.73 20.20
CA LEU A 237 -9.58 -21.80 20.73
C LEU A 237 -8.19 -21.30 21.13
N GLU A 238 -7.64 -20.31 20.42
CA GLU A 238 -6.35 -19.68 20.73
C GLU A 238 -6.40 -18.87 22.04
N GLN A 239 -7.53 -18.23 22.35
CA GLN A 239 -7.73 -17.56 23.64
C GLN A 239 -7.65 -18.52 24.84
N TRP A 240 -8.02 -19.79 24.65
CA TRP A 240 -7.95 -20.82 25.68
C TRP A 240 -6.60 -21.57 25.70
N MET A 241 -5.84 -21.56 24.60
CA MET A 241 -4.59 -22.29 24.46
C MET A 241 -3.38 -21.36 24.51
N ALA A 242 -3.18 -20.70 25.65
CA ALA A 242 -2.16 -19.67 25.88
C ALA A 242 -0.68 -20.08 25.70
N LYS A 243 -0.34 -21.30 25.27
CA LYS A 243 1.04 -21.83 25.23
C LYS A 243 1.42 -22.73 24.03
N ARG A 244 0.68 -22.77 22.92
CA ARG A 244 1.06 -23.60 21.75
C ARG A 244 1.29 -22.79 20.47
N LYS A 245 2.12 -23.32 19.57
CA LYS A 245 2.51 -22.71 18.27
C LYS A 245 1.26 -22.33 17.48
N GLN A 246 1.26 -21.11 16.93
CA GLN A 246 0.19 -20.61 16.06
C GLN A 246 0.08 -21.48 14.79
N GLY A 247 -1.15 -21.83 14.43
CA GLY A 247 -1.46 -22.62 13.25
C GLY A 247 -1.67 -24.12 13.50
N TYR A 248 -2.48 -24.73 12.64
CA TYR A 248 -2.71 -26.17 12.58
C TYR A 248 -2.04 -26.73 11.33
N ARG A 249 -1.21 -27.77 11.51
CA ARG A 249 -0.54 -28.44 10.40
C ARG A 249 -1.16 -29.81 10.21
N ALA A 250 -1.69 -30.04 9.02
CA ALA A 250 -2.17 -31.34 8.59
C ALA A 250 -1.43 -31.78 7.34
N LEU A 251 -1.05 -33.05 7.29
CA LEU A 251 -0.48 -33.69 6.12
C LEU A 251 -1.50 -34.71 5.62
N PHE A 252 -2.06 -34.47 4.44
CA PHE A 252 -2.86 -35.44 3.72
C PHE A 252 -1.91 -36.30 2.88
N HIS A 253 -1.93 -37.61 3.08
CA HIS A 253 -1.08 -38.54 2.34
C HIS A 253 -1.85 -39.82 2.00
N GLY A 254 -1.55 -40.40 0.84
CA GLY A 254 -2.21 -41.59 0.34
C GLY A 254 -1.66 -41.99 -1.04
N PRO A 255 -2.00 -43.18 -1.53
CA PRO A 255 -1.74 -43.55 -2.92
C PRO A 255 -2.47 -42.57 -3.86
N PRO A 256 -1.92 -42.28 -5.06
CA PRO A 256 -2.55 -41.37 -6.01
C PRO A 256 -4.00 -41.76 -6.31
N GLY A 257 -4.93 -40.79 -6.20
CA GLY A 257 -6.35 -41.00 -6.50
C GLY A 257 -7.23 -41.47 -5.33
N ARG A 258 -6.81 -41.28 -4.08
CA ARG A 258 -7.62 -41.51 -2.87
C ARG A 258 -7.78 -40.25 -2.02
#